data_AF-A0A2G6J729-F1
#
_entry.id   AF-A0A2G6J729-F1
#
_cell.length_a   1.000
_cell.length_b   1.000
_cell.length_c   1.000
_cell.angle_alpha   90.00
_cell.angle_beta   90.00
_cell.angle_gamma   90.00
#
_symmetry.space_group_name_H-M   'P 1'
#
loop_
_entity.id
_entity.type
_entity.pdbx_description
1 polymer ?
#
loop_
_entity_poly.entity_id
_entity_poly.type
_entity_poly.pdbx_seq_one_letter_code
_entity_poly.pdbx_strand_id
1 'polypeptide(L)'
;MVLERSQRTRNGGLWGLPGGRLERGEAPHDGARREAVEELRRLPPLELLGRFSVRRARAGRYEIFVCRAPSGIRARWRPKLNGEHTEWRWVRLEWLLAEHKRLHPVLRTLFDKPDGLRALSRVLNERHASIEGVPPRRRDQTLIIEGRTEAA
;
A
#
# COMPACT_ATOMS: atom_id res chain seq x y z
N MET A 1 -3.39 4.89 -1.22
CA MET A 1 -3.83 5.43 0.09
C MET A 1 -2.69 5.26 1.07
N VAL A 2 -2.53 6.18 2.01
CA VAL A 2 -1.55 6.10 3.10
C VAL A 2 -2.18 6.49 4.43
N LEU A 3 -1.62 5.98 5.53
CA LEU A 3 -2.02 6.27 6.90
C LEU A 3 -0.85 6.92 7.65
N GLU A 4 -1.12 7.99 8.41
CA GLU A 4 -0.12 8.57 9.31
C GLU A 4 -0.15 7.81 10.63
N ARG A 5 1.01 7.32 11.04
CA ARG A 5 1.17 6.55 12.27
C ARG A 5 1.07 7.46 13.49
N SER A 6 0.32 7.04 14.50
CA SER A 6 0.23 7.72 15.79
C SER A 6 1.60 7.81 16.46
N GLN A 7 1.86 8.90 17.18
CA GLN A 7 3.09 9.13 17.95
C GLN A 7 3.36 8.04 19.00
N ARG A 8 2.32 7.30 19.41
CA ARG A 8 2.42 6.20 20.38
C ARG A 8 2.93 4.89 19.77
N THR A 9 3.05 4.83 18.44
CA THR A 9 3.49 3.63 17.72
C THR A 9 4.93 3.76 17.25
N ARG A 10 5.57 2.63 16.94
CA ARG A 10 6.86 2.64 16.24
C ARG A 10 6.71 3.40 14.93
N ASN A 11 7.69 4.27 14.62
CA ASN A 11 7.67 5.15 13.44
C ASN A 11 6.50 6.15 13.46
N GLY A 12 6.10 6.65 14.64
CA GLY A 12 5.08 7.68 14.79
C GLY A 12 5.38 8.94 13.95
N GLY A 13 4.31 9.56 13.44
CA GLY A 13 4.36 10.70 12.52
C GLY A 13 4.78 10.37 11.09
N LEU A 14 5.10 9.11 10.77
CA LEU A 14 5.43 8.69 9.40
C LEU A 14 4.19 8.18 8.66
N TRP A 15 4.17 8.39 7.35
CA TRP A 15 3.13 7.89 6.44
C TRP A 15 3.47 6.50 5.93
N GLY A 16 2.60 5.52 6.19
CA GLY A 16 2.74 4.13 5.76
C GLY A 16 1.58 3.67 4.89
N LEU A 17 1.73 2.46 4.33
CA LEU A 17 0.62 1.71 3.78
C LEU A 17 -0.15 1.05 4.93
N PRO A 18 -1.46 0.78 4.77
CA PRO A 18 -2.15 -0.12 5.67
C PRO A 18 -1.48 -1.49 5.64
N GLY A 19 -1.27 -2.09 6.81
CA GLY A 19 -0.60 -3.38 6.89
C GLY A 19 0.24 -3.60 8.15
N GLY A 20 0.56 -4.86 8.39
CA GLY A 20 1.22 -5.27 9.62
C GLY A 20 1.96 -6.59 9.52
N ARG A 21 2.16 -7.22 10.67
CA ARG A 21 2.85 -8.51 10.76
C ARG A 21 1.88 -9.62 10.38
N LEU A 22 2.38 -10.64 9.69
CA LEU A 22 1.62 -11.86 9.51
C LEU A 22 1.55 -12.65 10.81
N GLU A 23 0.40 -13.27 11.04
CA GLU A 23 0.24 -14.30 12.06
C GLU A 23 0.86 -15.62 11.60
N ARG A 24 1.08 -16.54 12.55
CA ARG A 24 1.70 -17.84 12.25
C ARG A 24 0.80 -18.64 11.31
N GLY A 25 1.33 -18.98 10.13
CA GLY A 25 0.61 -19.74 9.11
C GLY A 25 -0.35 -18.90 8.27
N GLU A 26 -0.40 -17.58 8.48
CA GLU A 26 -1.26 -16.67 7.72
C GLU A 26 -0.69 -16.44 6.31
N ALA A 27 -1.53 -16.57 5.28
CA ALA A 27 -1.10 -16.24 3.93
C ALA A 27 -0.88 -14.72 3.82
N PRO A 28 0.16 -14.24 3.10
CA PRO A 28 0.48 -12.82 3.06
C PRO A 28 -0.67 -11.90 2.63
N HIS A 29 -1.53 -12.38 1.72
CA HIS A 29 -2.68 -11.62 1.25
C HIS A 29 -3.79 -11.50 2.30
N ASP A 30 -3.99 -12.56 3.10
CA ASP A 30 -4.99 -12.60 4.16
C ASP A 30 -4.57 -11.68 5.29
N GLY A 31 -3.31 -11.72 5.69
CA GLY A 31 -2.78 -10.81 6.71
C GLY A 31 -2.79 -9.35 6.27
N ALA A 32 -2.39 -9.06 5.02
CA ALA A 32 -2.51 -7.71 4.46
C ALA A 32 -3.97 -7.21 4.50
N ARG A 33 -4.94 -8.08 4.18
CA ARG A 33 -6.36 -7.75 4.24
C ARG A 33 -6.88 -7.59 5.68
N ARG A 34 -6.51 -8.49 6.60
CA ARG A 34 -6.88 -8.45 8.02
C ARG A 34 -6.39 -7.17 8.66
N GLU A 35 -5.10 -6.89 8.59
CA GLU A 35 -4.46 -5.68 9.12
C GLU A 35 -5.12 -4.41 8.58
N ALA A 36 -5.34 -4.33 7.27
CA ALA A 36 -6.00 -3.17 6.69
C ALA A 36 -7.46 -3.02 7.17
N VAL A 37 -8.19 -4.10 7.44
CA VAL A 37 -9.52 -4.02 8.05
C VAL A 37 -9.44 -3.60 9.51
N GLU A 38 -8.46 -4.07 10.29
CA GLU A 38 -8.28 -3.67 11.68
C GLU A 38 -7.98 -2.16 11.81
N GLU A 39 -7.12 -1.64 10.93
CA GLU A 39 -6.71 -0.24 10.90
C GLU A 39 -7.81 0.70 10.36
N LEU A 40 -8.62 0.24 9.40
CA LEU A 40 -9.59 1.06 8.67
C LEU A 40 -11.06 0.78 9.03
N ARG A 41 -11.31 -0.24 9.84
CA ARG A 41 -12.60 -0.93 10.11
C ARG A 41 -13.24 -1.65 8.93
N ARG A 42 -13.04 -1.17 7.70
CA ARG A 42 -13.53 -1.81 6.48
C ARG A 42 -12.67 -1.40 5.29
N LEU A 43 -12.51 -2.28 4.32
CA LEU A 43 -11.93 -1.92 3.03
C LEU A 43 -13.02 -1.45 2.05
N PRO A 44 -12.71 -0.54 1.10
CA PRO A 44 -13.58 -0.33 -0.05
C PRO A 44 -13.57 -1.57 -0.96
N PRO A 45 -14.44 -1.65 -1.98
CA PRO A 45 -14.27 -2.62 -3.06
C PRO A 45 -12.90 -2.41 -3.73
N LEU A 46 -12.16 -3.49 -3.92
CA LEU A 46 -10.79 -3.47 -4.43
C LEU A 46 -10.57 -4.61 -5.42
N GLU A 47 -9.92 -4.27 -6.52
CA GLU A 47 -9.41 -5.21 -7.52
C GLU A 47 -7.90 -5.37 -7.32
N LEU A 48 -7.42 -6.59 -7.06
CA LEU A 48 -5.98 -6.87 -6.96
C LEU A 48 -5.32 -6.76 -8.34
N LEU A 49 -4.44 -5.78 -8.53
CA LEU A 49 -3.68 -5.60 -9.76
C LEU A 49 -2.45 -6.52 -9.81
N GLY A 50 -1.80 -6.73 -8.67
CA GLY A 50 -0.64 -7.58 -8.55
C GLY A 50 0.03 -7.42 -7.20
N ARG A 51 1.16 -8.11 -7.02
CA ARG A 51 1.97 -8.01 -5.81
C ARG A 51 3.46 -8.01 -6.14
N PHE A 52 4.25 -7.46 -5.25
CA PHE A 52 5.70 -7.55 -5.29
C PHE A 52 6.26 -7.43 -3.88
N SER A 53 7.56 -7.59 -3.71
CA SER A 53 8.15 -7.64 -2.37
C SER A 53 9.28 -6.64 -2.20
N VAL A 54 9.37 -6.05 -1.02
CA VAL A 54 10.45 -5.16 -0.61
C VAL A 54 11.22 -5.80 0.54
N ARG A 55 12.54 -5.96 0.37
CA ARG A 55 13.43 -6.49 1.42
C ARG A 55 14.16 -5.36 2.12
N ARG A 56 14.03 -5.32 3.45
CA ARG A 56 14.76 -4.42 4.33
C ARG A 56 15.79 -5.21 5.13
N ALA A 57 17.04 -4.77 5.05
CA ALA A 57 18.21 -5.49 5.58
C ALA A 57 18.04 -5.99 7.03
N ARG A 58 17.39 -5.22 7.92
CA ARG A 58 17.19 -5.55 9.33
C ARG A 58 15.71 -5.69 9.74
N ALA A 59 14.79 -5.73 8.78
CA ALA A 59 13.36 -5.79 9.07
C ALA A 59 12.60 -6.89 8.30
N GLY A 60 13.31 -7.66 7.46
CA GLY A 60 12.74 -8.80 6.75
C GLY A 60 12.16 -8.43 5.39
N ARG A 61 11.27 -9.29 4.91
CA ARG A 61 10.56 -9.14 3.63
C ARG A 61 9.15 -8.64 3.89
N TYR A 62 8.76 -7.68 3.07
CA TYR A 62 7.42 -7.11 3.04
C TYR A 62 6.81 -7.45 1.70
N GLU A 63 5.65 -8.10 1.70
CA GLU A 63 4.81 -8.32 0.53
C GLU A 63 3.89 -7.10 0.37
N ILE A 64 3.89 -6.53 -0.83
CA ILE A 64 3.15 -5.33 -1.19
C ILE A 64 2.13 -5.71 -2.25
N PHE A 65 0.85 -5.54 -1.93
CA PHE A 65 -0.29 -5.78 -2.80
C PHE A 65 -0.78 -4.47 -3.38
N VAL A 66 -0.87 -4.40 -4.70
CA VAL A 66 -1.32 -3.22 -5.43
C VAL A 66 -2.75 -3.47 -5.88
N CYS A 67 -3.67 -2.64 -5.43
CA CYS A 67 -5.10 -2.76 -5.72
C CYS A 67 -5.63 -1.51 -6.42
N ARG A 68 -6.63 -1.68 -7.28
CA ARG A 68 -7.43 -0.60 -7.86
C ARG A 68 -8.75 -0.51 -7.12
N ALA A 69 -9.16 0.72 -6.82
CA ALA A 69 -10.47 0.99 -6.26
C ALA A 69 -11.37 1.61 -7.35
N PRO A 70 -12.70 1.39 -7.33
CA PRO A 70 -13.61 1.94 -8.33
C PRO A 70 -13.56 3.47 -8.43
N SER A 71 -13.82 4.00 -9.62
CA SER A 71 -13.92 5.44 -9.84
C SER A 71 -14.98 6.05 -8.91
N GLY A 72 -14.69 7.22 -8.32
CA GLY A 72 -15.60 7.90 -7.39
C GLY A 72 -15.57 7.39 -5.93
N ILE A 73 -14.86 6.29 -5.63
CA ILE A 73 -14.75 5.77 -4.26
C ILE A 73 -14.17 6.81 -3.28
N ARG A 74 -13.27 7.68 -3.76
CA ARG A 74 -12.66 8.76 -2.97
C ARG A 74 -13.70 9.70 -2.37
N ALA A 75 -14.84 9.90 -3.02
CA ALA A 75 -15.90 10.76 -2.51
C ALA A 75 -16.80 10.05 -1.49
N ARG A 76 -16.95 8.73 -1.61
CA ARG A 76 -18.01 7.95 -0.91
C ARG A 76 -17.50 7.08 0.24
N TRP A 77 -16.22 6.76 0.24
CA TRP A 77 -15.62 5.90 1.26
C TRP A 77 -14.73 6.71 2.20
N ARG A 78 -14.88 6.43 3.50
CA ARG A 78 -14.10 6.98 4.60
C ARG A 78 -13.77 5.84 5.56
N PRO A 79 -12.50 5.66 5.95
CA PRO A 79 -12.13 4.72 6.98
C PRO A 79 -12.50 5.26 8.36
N LYS A 80 -12.64 4.36 9.33
CA LYS A 80 -12.62 4.72 10.75
C LYS A 80 -11.31 4.20 11.31
N LEU A 81 -10.37 5.10 11.61
CA LEU A 81 -9.05 4.70 12.09
C LEU A 81 -9.11 4.13 13.51
N ASN A 82 -8.23 3.18 13.81
CA ASN A 82 -7.95 2.73 15.17
C ASN A 82 -6.89 3.63 15.84
N GLY A 83 -6.51 3.31 17.09
CA GLY A 83 -5.56 4.13 17.86
C GLY A 83 -4.11 4.15 17.31
N GLU A 84 -3.81 3.31 16.32
CA GLU A 84 -2.47 3.24 15.72
C GLU A 84 -2.22 4.33 14.67
N HIS A 85 -3.29 4.95 14.15
CA HIS A 85 -3.20 5.92 13.06
C HIS A 85 -4.00 7.19 13.37
N THR A 86 -3.45 8.34 12.99
CA THR A 86 -4.05 9.66 13.27
C THR A 86 -4.69 10.28 12.04
N GLU A 87 -4.12 10.04 10.86
CA GLU A 87 -4.64 10.55 9.59
C GLU A 87 -4.62 9.49 8.49
N TRP A 88 -5.37 9.73 7.42
CA TRP A 88 -5.34 8.92 6.21
C TRP A 88 -5.52 9.82 4.98
N ARG A 89 -4.90 9.45 3.86
CA ARG A 89 -4.98 10.23 2.61
C ARG A 89 -5.04 9.35 1.36
N TRP A 90 -5.90 9.74 0.42
CA TRP A 90 -5.81 9.32 -0.98
C TRP A 90 -4.77 10.20 -1.68
N VAL A 91 -3.54 9.69 -1.81
CA VAL A 91 -2.41 10.40 -2.40
C VAL A 91 -2.06 9.86 -3.79
N ARG A 92 -1.39 10.70 -4.58
CA ARG A 92 -0.75 10.26 -5.83
C ARG A 92 0.69 9.82 -5.56
N LEU A 93 1.31 9.14 -6.53
CA LEU A 93 2.70 8.69 -6.43
C LEU A 93 3.67 9.86 -6.24
N GLU A 94 3.41 10.99 -6.90
CA GLU A 94 4.24 12.19 -6.81
C GLU A 94 4.25 12.79 -5.40
N TRP A 95 3.13 12.68 -4.67
CA TRP A 95 3.07 13.11 -3.28
C TRP A 95 3.95 12.24 -2.39
N LEU A 96 4.01 10.92 -2.63
CA LEU A 96 4.91 10.03 -1.89
C LEU A 96 6.38 10.42 -2.12
N LEU A 97 6.75 10.72 -3.37
CA LEU A 97 8.09 11.20 -3.70
C LEU A 97 8.41 12.53 -3.00
N ALA A 98 7.47 13.48 -2.96
CA ALA A 98 7.65 14.75 -2.26
C ALA A 98 7.80 14.57 -0.73
N GLU A 99 7.05 13.63 -0.14
CA GLU A 99 7.05 13.36 1.29
C GLU A 99 8.07 12.30 1.70
N HIS A 100 9.05 11.99 0.86
CA HIS A 100 9.97 10.86 1.01
C HIS A 100 10.53 10.71 2.44
N LYS A 101 10.99 11.81 3.06
CA LYS A 101 11.56 11.81 4.42
C LYS A 101 10.54 11.44 5.51
N ARG A 102 9.25 11.71 5.28
CA ARG A 102 8.14 11.39 6.18
C ARG A 102 7.49 10.05 5.88
N LEU A 103 7.95 9.29 4.89
CA LEU A 103 7.41 7.96 4.63
C LEU A 103 7.97 6.92 5.60
N HIS A 104 7.16 5.89 5.88
CA HIS A 104 7.60 4.68 6.57
C HIS A 104 8.82 4.07 5.86
N PRO A 105 9.80 3.49 6.58
CA PRO A 105 11.03 3.02 5.95
C PRO A 105 10.87 1.99 4.82
N VAL A 106 9.76 1.23 4.79
CA VAL A 106 9.48 0.33 3.67
C VAL A 106 9.12 1.10 2.40
N LEU A 107 8.24 2.09 2.52
CA LEU A 107 7.92 2.98 1.41
C LEU A 107 9.15 3.78 0.95
N ARG A 108 10.04 4.22 1.85
CA ARG A 108 11.32 4.81 1.42
C ARG A 108 12.16 3.82 0.62
N THR A 109 12.30 2.59 1.13
CA THR A 109 13.04 1.53 0.43
C THR A 109 12.48 1.23 -0.96
N LEU A 110 11.16 1.36 -1.16
CA LEU A 110 10.52 1.22 -2.47
C LEU A 110 11.04 2.24 -3.48
N PHE A 111 11.22 3.50 -3.05
CA PHE A 111 11.69 4.60 -3.90
C PHE A 111 13.22 4.65 -4.01
N ASP A 112 13.92 4.28 -2.94
CA ASP A 112 15.40 4.30 -2.87
C ASP A 112 16.05 3.18 -3.72
N LYS A 113 15.31 2.12 -4.05
CA LYS A 113 15.85 0.96 -4.77
C LYS A 113 15.26 0.85 -6.18
N PRO A 114 16.10 0.73 -7.23
CA PRO A 114 15.63 0.55 -8.61
C PRO A 114 14.69 -0.64 -8.79
N ASP A 115 14.92 -1.75 -8.08
CA ASP A 115 14.07 -2.94 -8.15
C ASP A 115 12.65 -2.70 -7.64
N GLY A 116 12.50 -1.89 -6.59
CA GLY A 116 11.19 -1.55 -6.02
C GLY A 116 10.34 -0.76 -7.02
N LEU A 117 10.93 0.29 -7.60
CA LEU A 117 10.29 1.09 -8.64
C LEU A 117 9.96 0.28 -9.89
N ARG A 118 10.87 -0.60 -10.33
CA ARG A 118 10.62 -1.51 -11.47
C ARG A 118 9.45 -2.45 -11.19
N ALA A 119 9.39 -3.03 -9.98
CA ALA A 119 8.32 -3.93 -9.61
C ALA A 119 6.96 -3.22 -9.54
N LEU A 120 6.92 -2.01 -8.93
CA LEU A 120 5.71 -1.20 -8.92
C LEU A 120 5.28 -0.81 -10.35
N SER A 121 6.22 -0.34 -11.17
CA SER A 121 5.96 0.03 -12.57
C SER A 121 5.42 -1.16 -13.36
N ARG A 122 6.00 -2.35 -13.19
CA ARG A 122 5.52 -3.59 -13.81
C ARG A 122 4.06 -3.87 -13.45
N VAL A 123 3.72 -3.89 -12.15
CA VAL A 123 2.34 -4.16 -11.71
C VAL A 123 1.34 -3.12 -12.24
N LEU A 124 1.76 -1.87 -12.37
CA LEU A 124 0.91 -0.82 -12.94
C LEU A 124 0.75 -0.93 -14.46
N ASN A 125 1.81 -1.35 -15.18
CA ASN A 125 1.85 -1.39 -16.64
C ASN A 125 1.34 -2.71 -17.25
N GLU A 126 1.47 -3.85 -16.56
CA GLU A 126 1.02 -5.16 -17.07
C GLU A 126 -0.51 -5.23 -17.30
N ARG A 127 -1.27 -4.28 -16.76
CA ARG A 127 -2.71 -4.10 -17.06
C ARG A 127 -3.01 -2.92 -18.00
N HIS A 128 -1.99 -2.21 -18.46
CA HIS A 128 -2.05 -1.28 -19.60
C HIS A 128 -1.60 -1.93 -20.92
N ALA A 129 -1.34 -3.25 -20.94
CA ALA A 129 -1.37 -3.99 -22.19
C ALA A 129 -2.78 -3.83 -22.78
N SER A 130 -2.85 -3.15 -23.91
CA SER A 130 -4.08 -2.75 -24.60
C SER A 130 -4.98 -3.96 -24.82
N ILE A 131 -6.24 -3.89 -24.38
CA ILE A 131 -7.29 -4.66 -25.05
C ILE A 131 -7.54 -3.93 -26.37
N GLU A 132 -7.38 -4.64 -27.48
CA GLU A 132 -7.60 -4.09 -28.82
C GLU A 132 -8.99 -3.42 -28.89
N GLY A 133 -9.04 -2.14 -29.27
CA GLY A 133 -10.30 -1.39 -29.42
C GLY A 133 -10.79 -0.57 -28.21
N VAL A 134 -10.11 -0.56 -27.05
CA VAL A 134 -10.52 0.26 -25.89
C VAL A 134 -9.61 1.49 -25.74
N PRO A 135 -10.10 2.73 -25.96
CA PRO A 135 -9.27 3.92 -25.81
C PRO A 135 -8.85 4.12 -24.34
N PRO A 136 -7.65 4.68 -24.08
CA PRO A 136 -7.14 4.84 -22.71
C PRO A 136 -8.05 5.79 -21.92
N ARG A 137 -8.93 5.21 -21.07
CA ARG A 137 -9.85 5.99 -20.25
C ARG A 137 -9.14 6.49 -18.97
N ARG A 138 -9.11 7.82 -18.87
CA ARG A 138 -8.82 8.73 -17.74
C ARG A 138 -8.52 8.11 -16.35
N ARG A 139 -7.31 8.43 -15.86
CA ARG A 139 -6.88 8.69 -14.46
C ARG A 139 -7.67 7.98 -13.33
N ASP A 140 -7.21 6.79 -12.90
CA ASP A 140 -7.66 6.15 -11.65
C ASP A 140 -6.48 5.74 -10.74
N GLN A 141 -6.71 5.80 -9.42
CA GLN A 141 -5.68 5.75 -8.37
C GLN A 141 -5.37 4.35 -7.83
N THR A 142 -4.12 4.17 -7.42
CA THR A 142 -3.55 2.93 -6.88
C THR A 142 -3.63 2.87 -5.34
N LEU A 143 -4.21 1.81 -4.80
CA LEU A 143 -4.08 1.41 -3.39
C LEU A 143 -2.90 0.44 -3.26
N ILE A 144 -2.12 0.56 -2.20
CA ILE A 144 -1.02 -0.35 -1.91
C ILE A 144 -1.22 -0.83 -0.46
N ILE A 145 -1.19 -2.15 -0.21
CA ILE A 145 -1.40 -2.80 1.09
C ILE A 145 -0.16 -3.67 1.39
N GLU A 146 0.33 -3.68 2.62
CA GLU A 146 1.57 -4.37 3.01
C GLU A 146 1.30 -5.56 3.97
N GLY A 147 2.01 -6.67 3.79
CA GLY A 147 2.06 -7.80 4.73
C GLY A 147 3.50 -8.22 5.00
N ARG A 148 3.90 -8.40 6.27
CA ARG A 148 5.29 -8.72 6.65
C ARG A 148 5.47 -10.20 7.01
N THR A 149 6.30 -10.92 6.27
CA THR A 149 6.76 -12.28 6.60
C THR A 149 7.99 -12.22 7.52
N GLU A 150 8.01 -13.01 8.60
CA GLU A 150 9.17 -13.15 9.50
C GLU A 150 10.42 -13.67 8.76
N ALA A 151 11.59 -13.35 9.31
CA ALA A 151 12.87 -13.88 8.87
C ALA A 151 13.06 -15.30 9.43
N ALA A 152 13.56 -16.20 8.60
CA ALA A 152 14.18 -17.44 9.06
C ALA A 152 15.35 -17.15 10.02
#